data_AF-A0A9D9SMI3-F1
#
_entry.id   AF-A0A9D9SMI3-F1
#
_cell.length_a   1.000
_cell.length_b   1.000
_cell.length_c   1.000
_cell.angle_alpha   90.00
_cell.angle_beta   90.00
_cell.angle_gamma   90.00
#
_symmetry.space_group_name_H-M   'P 1'
#
loop_
_entity.id
_entity.type
_entity.pdbx_description
1 polymer ?
#
loop_
_entity_poly.entity_id
_entity_poly.type
_entity_poly.pdbx_seq_one_letter_code
_entity_poly.pdbx_strand_id
1 'polypeptide(L)' 'QYVSIRYTERLAEAGIEPSVGSKGDSYDNALAETINGLYEAKLIYRRAPWKIKEAVELATLEWAA' A
#
# COMPACT_ATOMS: atom_id res chain seq x y z
N GLN A 1 10.41 7.05 -1.07
CA GLN A 1 11.72 6.62 -1.60
C GLN A 1 12.28 5.56 -0.65
N TYR A 2 12.10 4.27 -0.96
CA TYR A 2 12.64 3.16 -0.16
C TYR A 2 14.06 2.83 -0.64
N VAL A 3 15.03 3.70 -0.29
CA VAL A 3 16.43 3.57 -0.75
C VAL A 3 17.41 3.39 0.41
N SER A 4 16.91 3.03 1.59
CA SER A 4 17.83 2.77 2.70
C SER A 4 18.60 1.48 2.43
N ILE A 5 19.90 1.50 2.71
CA ILE A 5 20.79 0.33 2.59
C ILE A 5 20.19 -0.87 3.34
N ARG A 6 19.65 -0.62 4.53
CA ARG A 6 18.95 -1.59 5.38
C ARG A 6 17.76 -2.29 4.69
N TYR A 7 17.05 -1.61 3.79
CA TYR A 7 15.93 -2.19 3.06
C TYR A 7 16.43 -3.17 1.99
N THR A 8 17.45 -2.77 1.23
CA THR A 8 18.07 -3.62 0.20
C THR A 8 18.76 -4.85 0.82
N GLU A 9 19.45 -4.68 1.94
CA GLU A 9 20.08 -5.79 2.68
C GLU A 9 19.04 -6.83 3.12
N ARG A 10 17.89 -6.38 3.67
CA ARG A 10 16.82 -7.30 4.08
C ARG A 10 16.14 -8.02 2.92
N LEU A 11 15.97 -7.35 1.79
CA LEU A 11 15.42 -7.99 0.60
C LEU A 11 16.39 -9.05 0.06
N ALA A 12 17.69 -8.76 0.06
CA ALA A 12 18.72 -9.72 -0.31
C ALA A 12 18.78 -10.93 0.66
N GLU A 13 18.70 -10.69 1.97
CA GLU A 13 18.60 -11.76 2.99
C GLU A 13 17.36 -12.65 2.78
N ALA A 14 16.25 -12.06 2.34
CA ALA A 14 15.02 -12.78 2.03
C ALA A 14 14.99 -13.42 0.63
N GLY A 15 16.03 -13.23 -0.19
CA GLY A 15 16.09 -13.71 -1.57
C GLY A 15 15.12 -13.00 -2.52
N ILE A 16 14.67 -11.79 -2.16
CA ILE A 16 13.71 -10.99 -2.92
C ILE A 16 14.48 -9.96 -3.74
N GLU A 17 14.32 -9.96 -5.06
CA GLU A 17 14.89 -8.93 -5.91
C GLU A 17 14.08 -7.63 -5.77
N PRO A 18 14.69 -6.50 -5.40
CA PRO A 18 13.98 -5.22 -5.30
C PRO A 18 13.57 -4.72 -6.70
N SER A 19 12.28 -4.82 -7.03
CA SER A 19 11.70 -4.07 -8.15
C SER A 19 11.46 -2.63 -7.73
N VAL A 20 12.55 -1.86 -7.64
CA VAL A 20 12.46 -0.40 -7.59
C VAL A 20 12.42 0.09 -9.03
N GLY A 21 11.21 0.36 -9.51
CA GLY A 21 10.96 0.78 -10.89
C GLY A 21 11.90 1.86 -11.41
N SER A 22 12.10 1.88 -12.73
CA SER A 22 13.02 2.84 -13.31
C SER A 22 12.47 4.27 -13.15
N LYS A 23 13.35 5.28 -13.04
CA LYS A 23 12.90 6.67 -12.92
C LYS A 23 12.01 7.02 -14.11
N GLY A 24 10.70 7.17 -13.87
CA GLY A 24 9.74 7.64 -14.87
C GLY A 24 8.86 6.56 -15.49
N ASP A 25 8.95 5.28 -15.09
CA ASP A 25 7.87 4.33 -15.31
C ASP A 25 6.93 4.30 -14.11
N SER A 26 5.63 4.45 -14.35
CA SER A 26 4.59 4.37 -13.30
C SER A 26 3.96 2.98 -13.22
N TYR A 27 4.33 2.07 -14.14
CA TYR A 27 3.69 0.76 -14.27
C TYR A 27 3.91 -0.11 -13.03
N ASP A 28 5.07 -0.02 -12.39
CA ASP A 28 5.38 -0.81 -11.19
C ASP A 28 4.44 -0.51 -10.02
N ASN A 29 3.95 0.73 -9.90
CA ASN A 29 3.05 1.14 -8.80
C ASN A 29 1.59 1.32 -9.24
N ALA A 30 1.29 1.34 -10.53
CA ALA A 30 -0.05 1.68 -11.05
C ALA A 30 -1.15 0.77 -10.48
N LEU A 31 -0.88 -0.53 -10.33
CA LEU A 31 -1.83 -1.46 -9.73
C LEU A 31 -2.06 -1.13 -8.24
N ALA A 32 -0.98 -0.92 -7.49
CA ALA A 32 -1.07 -0.57 -6.07
C ALA A 32 -1.80 0.76 -5.86
N GLU A 33 -1.55 1.77 -6.71
CA GLU A 33 -2.24 3.06 -6.69
C GLU A 33 -3.72 2.92 -7.02
N THR A 34 -4.08 2.05 -7.97
CA THR A 34 -5.49 1.78 -8.29
C THR A 34 -6.22 1.16 -7.10
N ILE A 35 -5.59 0.20 -6.42
CA ILE A 35 -6.16 -0.44 -5.22
C ILE A 35 -6.26 0.55 -4.07
N ASN A 36 -5.25 1.39 -3.83
CA ASN A 36 -5.32 2.46 -2.83
C ASN A 36 -6.44 3.45 -3.13
N GLY A 37 -6.57 3.92 -4.38
CA GLY A 37 -7.64 4.82 -4.78
C GLY A 37 -9.02 4.20 -4.58
N LEU A 38 -9.16 2.90 -4.86
CA LEU A 38 -10.40 2.17 -4.62
C LEU A 38 -10.75 2.08 -3.14
N TYR A 39 -9.75 1.78 -2.30
CA TYR A 39 -9.88 1.72 -0.85
C TYR A 39 -10.31 3.08 -0.28
N GLU A 40 -9.64 4.16 -0.65
CA GLU A 40 -9.98 5.51 -0.18
C GLU A 40 -11.40 5.92 -0.63
N ALA A 41 -11.74 5.72 -1.90
CA ALA A 41 -13.04 6.10 -2.44
C ALA A 41 -14.19 5.30 -1.83
N LYS A 42 -14.07 3.97 -1.75
CA LYS A 42 -15.18 3.09 -1.39
C LYS A 42 -15.28 2.78 0.08
N LEU A 43 -14.16 2.78 0.81
CA LEU A 43 -14.16 2.53 2.24
C LEU A 43 -14.09 3.84 3.01
N ILE A 44 -13.01 4.61 2.83
CA ILE A 44 -12.74 5.77 3.70
C ILE A 44 -13.76 6.88 3.49
N TYR A 45 -13.91 7.39 2.26
CA TYR A 45 -14.78 8.53 1.99
C TYR A 45 -16.26 8.17 1.99
N ARG A 46 -16.63 7.03 1.38
CA ARG A 46 -18.04 6.64 1.28
C ARG A 46 -18.67 6.27 2.64
N ARG A 47 -17.89 5.76 3.60
CA ARG A 47 -18.39 5.33 4.92
C ARG A 47 -18.05 6.32 6.04
N ALA A 48 -17.43 7.45 5.73
CA ALA A 48 -17.19 8.53 6.69
C ALA A 48 -18.52 9.10 7.25
N PRO A 49 -18.54 9.69 8.46
CA PRO A 49 -17.39 9.94 9.34
C PRO A 49 -17.02 8.75 10.24
N TRP A 50 -15.73 8.51 10.39
CA TRP A 50 -15.17 7.53 11.33
C TRP A 50 -14.89 8.18 12.68
N LYS A 51 -15.39 7.59 13.76
CA LYS A 51 -15.27 8.17 15.11
C LYS A 51 -13.99 7.77 15.85
N ILE A 52 -13.48 6.57 15.59
CA ILE A 52 -12.32 5.97 16.26
C ILE A 52 -11.51 5.15 15.25
N LYS A 53 -10.22 4.91 15.54
CA LYS A 53 -9.33 4.16 14.63
C LYS A 53 -9.75 2.70 14.46
N GLU A 54 -10.19 2.08 15.55
CA GLU A 54 -10.55 0.66 15.61
C GLU A 54 -11.71 0.34 14.64
N ALA A 55 -12.60 1.31 14.41
CA ALA A 55 -13.69 1.17 13.44
C ALA A 55 -13.18 1.14 12.00
N VAL A 56 -12.12 1.91 11.69
CA VAL A 56 -11.47 1.87 10.38
C VAL A 56 -10.73 0.55 10.24
N GLU A 57 -9.96 0.13 11.25
CA GLU A 57 -9.20 -1.13 11.24
C GLU A 57 -10.10 -2.34 10.99
N LEU A 58 -11.24 -2.44 11.68
CA LEU A 58 -12.20 -3.52 11.45
C LEU A 58 -12.78 -3.46 10.03
N ALA A 59 -13.15 -2.28 9.55
CA ALA A 59 -13.69 -2.13 8.20
C ALA A 59 -12.64 -2.42 7.10
N THR A 60 -11.36 -2.16 7.38
CA THR A 60 -10.24 -2.54 6.51
C THR A 60 -10.05 -4.04 6.47
N LEU A 61 -10.16 -4.72 7.63
CA LEU A 61 -10.14 -6.19 7.69
C LEU A 61 -11.27 -6.81 6.87
N GLU A 62 -12.49 -6.27 6.98
CA GLU A 62 -13.63 -6.73 6.16
C GLU A 62 -13.46 -6.44 4.67
N TRP A 63 -12.80 -5.34 4.30
CA TRP A 63 -12.58 -4.97 2.90
C TRP A 63 -11.50 -5.84 2.22
N ALA A 64 -10.53 -6.32 2.99
CA ALA A 64 -9.41 -7.15 2.51
C ALA A 64 -9.68 -8.66 2.58
N ALA A 65 -10.75 -9.08 3.28
CA ALA A 65 -11.21 -10.47 3.36
C ALA A 65 -11.88 -10.94 2.06
#